data_AF-A0A6I2G4U2-F1
#
_entry.id   AF-A0A6I2G4U2-F1
#
_cell.length_a   1.000
_cell.length_b   1.000
_cell.length_c   1.000
_cell.angle_alpha   90.00
_cell.angle_beta   90.00
_cell.angle_gamma   90.00
#
_symmetry.space_group_name_H-M   'P 1'
#
loop_
_entity.id
_entity.type
_entity.pdbx_description
1 polymer ?
#
loop_
_entity_poly.entity_id
_entity_poly.type
_entity_poly.pdbx_seq_one_letter_code
_entity_poly.pdbx_strand_id
1 'polypeptide(L)'
;MFDLPHPASTQDRDPLRENEIRVLVDVIEAVENRLRQLEASDSALVTPRPQAYAIIVYAVIASARATGHYGPGSLVHAPLLDAILTGADATPWDTAVFAALIQCMRTAEYGR
;
A
#
# COMPACT_ATOMS: atom_id res chain seq x y z
N MET A 1 6.40 41.58 -34.36
CA MET A 1 5.46 40.86 -33.47
C MET A 1 6.08 39.49 -33.25
N PHE A 2 6.81 39.32 -32.15
CA PHE A 2 7.50 38.06 -31.87
C PHE A 2 6.53 37.11 -31.18
N ASP A 3 6.27 35.97 -31.83
CA ASP A 3 5.59 34.84 -31.22
C ASP A 3 6.58 34.20 -30.24
N LEU A 4 6.39 34.49 -28.95
CA LEU A 4 7.15 33.83 -27.89
C LEU A 4 6.53 32.45 -27.66
N PRO A 5 7.33 31.36 -27.57
CA PRO A 5 6.78 30.08 -27.15
C PRO A 5 6.20 30.24 -25.75
N HIS A 6 4.91 29.94 -25.61
CA HIS A 6 4.23 29.91 -24.32
C HIS A 6 4.89 28.83 -23.44
N PRO A 7 5.52 29.18 -22.30
CA PRO A 7 6.01 28.18 -21.39
C PRO A 7 4.84 27.54 -20.62
N ALA A 8 4.85 26.20 -20.62
CA ALA A 8 4.11 25.34 -19.70
C ALA A 8 2.58 25.32 -19.81
N SER A 9 2.07 24.40 -20.64
CA SER A 9 0.97 23.54 -20.15
C SER A 9 1.56 22.62 -19.07
N THR A 10 1.71 23.21 -17.87
CA THR A 10 1.26 22.61 -16.62
C THR A 10 1.00 21.11 -16.72
N GLN A 11 1.91 20.36 -16.11
CA GLN A 11 1.69 19.03 -15.58
C GLN A 11 0.19 18.72 -15.45
N ASP A 12 -0.32 17.96 -16.40
CA ASP A 12 -1.62 17.32 -16.32
C ASP A 12 -1.54 16.37 -15.13
N ARG A 13 -1.88 16.90 -13.95
CA ARG A 13 -1.93 16.15 -12.70
C ARG A 13 -3.15 15.27 -12.83
N ASP A 14 -2.93 14.09 -13.39
CA ASP A 14 -3.95 13.05 -13.43
C ASP A 14 -4.44 12.83 -11.99
N PRO A 15 -5.68 13.24 -11.66
CA PRO A 15 -6.20 13.18 -10.30
C PRO A 15 -6.29 11.74 -9.81
N LEU A 16 -6.41 10.76 -10.71
CA LEU A 16 -6.39 9.35 -10.37
C LEU A 16 -5.01 8.92 -9.93
N ARG A 17 -3.97 9.38 -10.62
CA ARG A 17 -2.58 9.15 -10.23
C ARG A 17 -2.25 9.78 -8.87
N GLU A 18 -2.71 11.01 -8.61
CA GLU A 18 -2.50 11.64 -7.30
C GLU A 18 -3.21 10.90 -6.18
N ASN A 19 -4.43 10.41 -6.44
CA ASN A 19 -5.17 9.59 -5.48
C ASN A 19 -4.47 8.25 -5.21
N GLU A 20 -3.95 7.58 -6.23
CA GLU A 20 -3.17 6.34 -6.04
C GLU A 20 -1.91 6.56 -5.21
N ILE A 21 -1.21 7.68 -5.43
CA ILE A 21 -0.05 8.05 -4.60
C ILE A 21 -0.47 8.26 -3.15
N ARG A 22 -1.57 8.97 -2.89
CA ARG A 22 -2.09 9.18 -1.53
C ARG A 22 -2.44 7.85 -0.86
N VAL A 23 -3.14 6.97 -1.57
CA VAL A 23 -3.47 5.62 -1.08
C VAL A 23 -2.21 4.84 -0.70
N LEU A 24 -1.16 4.87 -1.52
CA LEU A 24 0.10 4.19 -1.21
C LEU A 24 0.82 4.81 -0.01
N VAL A 25 0.77 6.13 0.15
CA VAL A 25 1.31 6.81 1.34
C VAL A 25 0.54 6.37 2.58
N ASP A 26 -0.79 6.39 2.55
CA ASP A 26 -1.64 5.98 3.67
C ASP A 26 -1.37 4.53 4.08
N VAL A 27 -1.20 3.63 3.10
CA VAL A 27 -0.81 2.23 3.33
C VAL A 27 0.53 2.14 4.02
N ILE A 28 1.55 2.86 3.55
CA ILE A 28 2.88 2.85 4.15
C ILE A 28 2.82 3.37 5.60
N GLU A 29 2.10 4.45 5.84
CA GLU A 29 1.94 5.03 7.18
C GLU A 29 1.20 4.08 8.14
N ALA A 30 0.12 3.46 7.69
CA ALA A 30 -0.63 2.48 8.46
C ALA A 30 0.23 1.25 8.82
N VAL A 31 0.99 0.73 7.85
CA VAL A 31 1.93 -0.38 8.07
C VAL A 31 3.03 0.02 9.03
N GLU A 32 3.64 1.20 8.85
CA GLU A 32 4.70 1.70 9.73
C GLU A 32 4.22 1.82 11.17
N ASN A 33 3.02 2.36 11.38
CA ASN A 33 2.40 2.43 12.70
C ASN A 33 2.17 1.03 13.30
N ARG A 34 1.70 0.08 12.48
CA ARG A 34 1.46 -1.29 12.94
C ARG A 34 2.75 -2.01 13.33
N LEU A 35 3.79 -1.88 12.52
CA LEU A 35 5.10 -2.46 12.79
C LEU A 35 5.74 -1.84 14.05
N ARG A 36 5.61 -0.52 14.26
CA ARG A 36 6.04 0.14 15.51
C ARG A 36 5.28 -0.35 16.74
N GLN A 37 3.97 -0.58 16.64
CA GLN A 37 3.20 -1.19 17.73
C GLN A 37 3.69 -2.60 18.07
N LEU A 38 4.05 -3.38 17.06
CA LEU A 38 4.57 -4.75 17.24
C LEU A 38 5.94 -4.74 17.93
N GLU A 39 6.86 -3.89 17.50
CA GLU A 39 8.15 -3.70 18.18
C GLU A 39 7.98 -3.23 19.62
N ALA A 40 7.04 -2.31 19.89
CA ALA A 40 6.72 -1.87 21.24
C ALA A 40 6.14 -2.98 22.13
N SER A 41 5.57 -4.03 21.52
CA SER A 41 5.06 -5.23 22.21
C SER A 41 6.09 -6.35 22.36
N ASP A 42 7.38 -6.03 22.18
CA ASP A 42 8.52 -6.97 22.24
C ASP A 42 8.45 -8.11 21.21
N SER A 43 7.67 -7.90 20.14
CA SER A 43 7.61 -8.80 18.98
C SER A 43 8.70 -8.41 17.99
N ALA A 44 9.78 -9.17 17.93
CA ALA A 44 10.87 -8.93 16.98
C ALA A 44 10.39 -9.08 15.53
N LEU A 45 10.60 -8.04 14.73
CA LEU A 45 10.47 -8.09 13.28
C LEU A 45 11.78 -8.60 12.68
N VAL A 46 11.69 -9.64 11.86
CA VAL A 46 12.86 -10.20 11.16
C VAL A 46 13.09 -9.51 9.82
N THR A 47 12.00 -9.04 9.20
CA THR A 47 12.04 -8.39 7.89
C THR A 47 12.46 -6.91 8.00
N PRO A 48 13.43 -6.44 7.20
CA PRO A 48 13.78 -5.03 7.11
C PRO A 48 12.59 -4.16 6.69
N ARG A 49 12.48 -2.94 7.24
CA ARG A 49 11.39 -1.99 6.94
C ARG A 49 11.14 -1.78 5.44
N PRO A 50 12.16 -1.54 4.58
CA PRO A 50 11.93 -1.35 3.14
C PRO A 50 11.31 -2.58 2.47
N GLN A 51 11.69 -3.78 2.90
CA GLN A 51 11.15 -5.02 2.38
C GLN A 51 9.70 -5.23 2.83
N ALA A 52 9.38 -4.91 4.09
CA ALA A 52 8.01 -4.95 4.59
C ALA A 52 7.07 -4.04 3.78
N TYR A 53 7.48 -2.80 3.48
CA TYR A 53 6.70 -1.89 2.65
C TYR A 53 6.49 -2.43 1.24
N ALA A 54 7.54 -2.96 0.60
CA ALA A 54 7.45 -3.51 -0.74
C ALA A 54 6.47 -4.70 -0.81
N ILE A 55 6.50 -5.59 0.18
CA ILE A 55 5.59 -6.74 0.28
C ILE A 55 4.14 -6.26 0.39
N ILE A 56 3.85 -5.31 1.27
CA ILE A 56 2.47 -4.82 1.44
C ILE A 56 1.99 -4.07 0.20
N VAL A 57 2.80 -3.18 -0.35
CA VAL A 57 2.43 -2.42 -1.56
C VAL A 57 2.13 -3.38 -2.72
N TYR A 58 2.96 -4.41 -2.90
CA TYR A 58 2.70 -5.44 -3.91
C TYR A 58 1.40 -6.20 -3.65
N ALA A 59 1.10 -6.55 -2.39
CA ALA A 59 -0.14 -7.23 -2.03
C ALA A 59 -1.38 -6.38 -2.30
N VAL A 60 -1.33 -5.06 -2.03
CA VAL A 60 -2.41 -4.12 -2.35
C VAL A 60 -2.63 -4.05 -3.87
N ILE A 61 -1.56 -3.92 -4.66
CA ILE A 61 -1.63 -3.93 -6.12
C ILE A 61 -2.22 -5.25 -6.64
N ALA A 62 -1.81 -6.38 -6.07
CA ALA A 62 -2.33 -7.69 -6.44
C ALA A 62 -3.82 -7.84 -6.10
N SER A 63 -4.25 -7.32 -4.95
CA SER A 63 -5.64 -7.28 -4.51
C SER A 63 -6.52 -6.43 -5.44
N ALA A 64 -6.05 -5.25 -5.85
CA ALA A 64 -6.72 -4.43 -6.87
C ALA A 64 -6.92 -5.19 -8.20
N ARG A 65 -5.87 -5.89 -8.66
CA ARG A 65 -5.93 -6.64 -9.93
C ARG A 65 -6.84 -7.85 -9.85
N ALA A 66 -6.89 -8.53 -8.71
CA ALA A 66 -7.74 -9.71 -8.51
C ALA A 66 -9.24 -9.39 -8.61
N THR A 67 -9.64 -8.14 -8.36
CA THR A 67 -11.02 -7.67 -8.50
C THR A 67 -11.34 -7.15 -9.90
N GLY A 68 -10.44 -7.31 -10.86
CA GLY A 68 -10.64 -6.91 -12.26
C GLY A 68 -10.39 -5.42 -12.51
N HIS A 69 -9.90 -4.67 -11.52
CA HIS A 69 -9.57 -3.26 -11.67
C HIS A 69 -8.16 -3.12 -12.26
N TYR A 70 -8.09 -2.76 -13.54
CA TYR A 70 -6.84 -2.45 -14.25
C TYR A 70 -6.86 -0.99 -14.71
N GLY A 71 -5.81 -0.24 -14.38
CA GLY A 71 -5.64 1.15 -14.82
C GLY A 71 -5.65 2.16 -13.67
N PRO A 72 -5.63 3.47 -14.01
CA PRO A 72 -5.58 4.55 -13.02
C PRO A 72 -6.79 4.51 -12.08
N GLY A 73 -6.52 4.61 -10.78
CA GLY A 73 -7.54 4.56 -9.72
C GLY A 73 -7.84 3.14 -9.22
N SER A 74 -7.22 2.11 -9.81
CA SER A 74 -7.43 0.71 -9.43
C SER A 74 -7.13 0.43 -7.96
N LEU A 75 -6.14 1.11 -7.39
CA LEU A 75 -5.76 0.90 -6.00
C LEU A 75 -6.86 1.27 -5.03
N VAL A 76 -7.67 2.30 -5.32
CA VAL A 76 -8.77 2.77 -4.45
C VAL A 76 -9.82 1.68 -4.21
N HIS A 77 -9.88 0.68 -5.08
CA HIS A 77 -10.84 -0.42 -5.01
C HIS A 77 -10.23 -1.73 -4.50
N ALA A 78 -8.98 -1.72 -4.02
CA ALA A 78 -8.35 -2.93 -3.49
C ALA A 78 -9.00 -3.34 -2.15
N PRO A 79 -9.63 -4.53 -2.05
CA PRO A 79 -10.22 -5.01 -0.79
C PRO A 79 -9.23 -5.04 0.38
N LEU A 80 -7.94 -5.25 0.09
CA LEU A 80 -6.90 -5.27 1.11
C LEU A 80 -6.68 -3.89 1.76
N LEU A 81 -7.06 -2.77 1.13
CA LEU A 81 -6.96 -1.45 1.75
C LEU A 81 -7.83 -1.33 2.99
N ASP A 82 -9.04 -1.87 2.97
CA ASP A 82 -9.95 -1.80 4.11
C ASP A 82 -9.37 -2.51 5.33
N ALA A 83 -8.66 -3.62 5.11
CA ALA A 83 -7.95 -4.36 6.15
C ALA A 83 -6.75 -3.59 6.74
N ILE A 84 -6.06 -2.81 5.91
CA ILE A 84 -4.87 -2.06 6.31
C ILE A 84 -5.24 -0.74 6.99
N LEU A 85 -6.18 0.02 6.43
CA LEU A 85 -6.49 1.39 6.83
C LEU A 85 -7.53 1.44 7.95
N THR A 86 -8.55 0.59 7.90
CA THR A 86 -9.72 0.69 8.79
C THR A 86 -9.81 -0.49 9.76
N GLY A 87 -9.46 -1.71 9.31
CA GLY A 87 -9.53 -2.94 10.08
C GLY A 87 -10.96 -3.41 10.44
N ALA A 88 -11.96 -2.52 10.46
CA ALA A 88 -13.34 -2.81 10.84
C ALA A 88 -14.30 -3.10 9.67
N ASP A 89 -14.06 -2.48 8.50
CA ASP A 89 -14.88 -2.68 7.28
C ASP A 89 -14.31 -3.76 6.35
N ALA A 90 -13.21 -4.38 6.75
CA ALA A 90 -12.55 -5.44 5.98
C ALA A 90 -13.32 -6.76 6.05
N THR A 91 -13.30 -7.52 4.96
CA THR A 91 -13.80 -8.90 5.04
C THR A 91 -12.90 -9.73 5.94
N PRO A 92 -13.41 -10.80 6.59
CA PRO A 92 -12.59 -11.69 7.41
C PRO A 92 -11.40 -12.28 6.63
N TRP A 93 -11.56 -12.46 5.32
CA TRP A 93 -10.50 -12.91 4.42
C TRP A 93 -9.39 -11.86 4.29
N ASP A 94 -9.72 -10.60 4.03
CA ASP A 94 -8.73 -9.54 3.87
C ASP A 94 -7.97 -9.28 5.17
N THR A 95 -8.66 -9.33 6.31
CA THR A 95 -8.02 -9.28 7.63
C THR A 95 -7.06 -10.45 7.83
N ALA A 96 -7.45 -11.67 7.43
CA ALA A 96 -6.59 -12.85 7.54
C ALA A 96 -5.37 -12.76 6.63
N VAL A 97 -5.53 -12.25 5.40
CA VAL A 97 -4.41 -12.01 4.47
C VAL A 97 -3.44 -11.00 5.05
N PHE A 98 -3.93 -9.86 5.56
CA PHE A 98 -3.06 -8.86 6.19
C PHE A 98 -2.34 -9.42 7.42
N ALA A 99 -3.04 -10.16 8.28
CA ALA A 99 -2.44 -10.83 9.43
C ALA A 99 -1.36 -11.85 9.03
N ALA A 100 -1.59 -12.62 7.96
CA ALA A 100 -0.62 -13.57 7.42
C ALA A 100 0.63 -12.86 6.86
N LEU A 101 0.47 -11.72 6.17
CA LEU A 101 1.59 -10.91 5.69
C LEU A 101 2.43 -10.39 6.86
N ILE A 102 1.79 -9.87 7.90
CA ILE A 102 2.47 -9.43 9.13
C ILE A 102 3.18 -10.63 9.80
N GLN A 103 2.54 -11.79 9.88
CA GLN A 103 3.15 -13.00 10.43
C GLN A 103 4.39 -13.41 9.64
N CYS A 104 4.32 -13.34 8.31
CA CYS A 104 5.45 -13.64 7.44
C CYS A 104 6.63 -12.70 7.69
N MET A 105 6.37 -11.42 8.01
CA MET A 105 7.46 -10.48 8.36
C MET A 105 8.13 -10.80 9.71
N ARG A 106 7.42 -11.50 10.60
CA ARG A 106 7.93 -11.97 11.89
C ARG A 106 8.71 -13.28 11.78
N THR A 107 8.46 -14.08 10.74
CA THR A 107 9.16 -15.35 10.55
C THR A 107 10.31 -15.16 9.56
N ALA A 108 11.47 -15.75 9.86
CA ALA A 108 12.65 -15.71 8.97
C ALA A 108 12.48 -16.55 7.69
N GLU A 109 11.26 -16.90 7.30
CA GLU A 109 10.99 -17.94 6.29
C GLU A 109 11.16 -17.45 4.85
N TYR A 110 11.37 -16.15 4.63
CA TYR A 110 11.83 -15.61 3.35
C TYR A 110 13.37 -15.52 3.31
N GLY A 111 14.03 -16.68 3.39
CA GLY A 111 15.48 -16.74 3.42
C GLY A 111 16.08 -18.14 3.61
N ARG A 112 15.61 -19.13 2.85
CA ARG A 112 16.38 -20.36 2.58
C ARG A 112 16.12 -20.87 1.17
#